data_AF-A0A7V1L315-F1
#
_entry.id   AF-A0A7V1L315-F1
#
_cell.length_a   1.000
_cell.length_b   1.000
_cell.length_c   1.000
_cell.angle_alpha   90.00
_cell.angle_beta   90.00
_cell.angle_gamma   90.00
#
_symmetry.space_group_name_H-M   'P 1'
#
loop_
_entity.id
_entity.type
_entity.pdbx_description
1 polymer ?
#
loop_
_entity_poly.entity_id
_entity_poly.type
_entity_poly.pdbx_seq_one_letter_code
_entity_poly.pdbx_strand_id
1 'polypeptide(L)'
;MAVRLASTDPKERADGYSALSSTYHSIYGTVYAQLMAIFRPKWLVWLSPVRIALWCVTWLPLGAWCYLRALPLSNKIVRLIGYDGMTADFCDIRQSILRRRGQYMEAFACIRIGLKKDSIKAHTRGLLHIGLAEIYKKYGNLPGAGIEICAAIDAAGEAEKENPRQAARIYRHCVKILDFFLGESFPGNQLRRRARALLQEVGAKDQLLKIR
;
A
#
# COMPACT_ATOMS: atom_id res chain seq x y z
N MET A 1 -29.68 -8.53 -18.61
CA MET A 1 -28.32 -8.54 -18.04
C MET A 1 -27.53 -9.66 -18.71
N ALA A 2 -26.65 -9.32 -19.66
CA ALA A 2 -25.77 -10.32 -20.25
C ALA A 2 -24.65 -10.64 -19.25
N VAL A 3 -24.61 -11.88 -18.76
CA VAL A 3 -23.47 -12.42 -18.01
C VAL A 3 -22.27 -12.38 -18.95
N ARG A 4 -21.34 -11.45 -18.72
CA ARG A 4 -20.05 -11.47 -19.43
C ARG A 4 -19.33 -12.73 -18.97
N LEU A 5 -19.25 -13.72 -19.86
CA LEU A 5 -18.42 -14.90 -19.67
C LEU A 5 -16.98 -14.43 -19.43
N ALA A 6 -16.47 -14.75 -18.24
CA ALA A 6 -15.05 -14.59 -17.94
C ALA A 6 -14.24 -15.27 -19.05
N SER A 7 -13.19 -14.61 -19.54
CA SER A 7 -12.31 -15.21 -20.56
C SER A 7 -11.87 -16.60 -20.13
N THR A 8 -12.05 -17.58 -21.02
CA THR A 8 -11.64 -18.97 -20.80
C THR A 8 -10.15 -19.19 -21.06
N ASP A 9 -9.44 -18.19 -21.60
CA ASP A 9 -8.00 -18.27 -21.86
C ASP A 9 -7.21 -18.37 -20.53
N PRO A 10 -6.51 -19.50 -20.29
CA PRO A 10 -5.69 -19.69 -19.09
C PRO A 10 -4.62 -18.61 -18.92
N LYS A 11 -4.07 -18.09 -20.03
CA LYS A 11 -3.03 -17.05 -20.00
C LYS A 11 -3.57 -15.71 -19.53
N GLU A 12 -4.75 -15.30 -20.03
CA GLU A 12 -5.40 -14.07 -19.57
C GLU A 12 -5.80 -14.14 -18.10
N ARG A 13 -6.25 -15.31 -17.63
CA ARG A 13 -6.54 -15.55 -16.21
C ARG A 13 -5.27 -15.46 -15.38
N ALA A 14 -4.19 -16.14 -15.76
CA ALA A 14 -2.91 -16.10 -15.06
C ALA A 14 -2.36 -14.66 -14.95
N ASP A 15 -2.43 -13.89 -16.04
CA ASP A 15 -2.05 -12.47 -16.06
C ASP A 15 -2.89 -11.63 -15.09
N GLY A 16 -4.22 -11.81 -15.07
CA GLY A 16 -5.12 -11.05 -14.21
C GLY A 16 -4.92 -11.36 -12.72
N TYR A 17 -4.82 -12.65 -12.36
CA TYR A 17 -4.64 -13.06 -10.97
C TYR A 17 -3.23 -12.76 -10.44
N SER A 18 -2.19 -12.87 -11.28
CA SER A 18 -0.81 -12.52 -10.86
C SER A 18 -0.65 -11.04 -10.50
N ALA A 19 -1.38 -10.15 -11.18
CA ALA A 19 -1.44 -8.71 -10.87
C ALA A 19 -1.92 -8.42 -9.45
N LEU A 20 -2.83 -9.26 -8.97
CA LEU A 20 -3.41 -9.19 -7.63
C LEU A 20 -2.64 -10.03 -6.61
N SER A 21 -1.53 -10.65 -7.01
CA SER A 21 -0.59 -11.22 -6.05
C SER A 21 0.17 -10.08 -5.37
N SER A 22 0.42 -10.24 -4.07
CA SER A 22 1.19 -9.29 -3.25
C SER A 22 2.63 -9.06 -3.74
N THR A 23 3.08 -9.84 -4.72
CA THR A 23 4.41 -9.82 -5.36
C THR A 23 4.79 -8.44 -5.89
N TYR A 24 3.92 -7.76 -6.64
CA TYR A 24 4.23 -6.44 -7.19
C TYR A 24 4.44 -5.38 -6.10
N HIS A 25 3.63 -5.44 -5.04
CA HIS A 25 3.77 -4.54 -3.89
C HIS A 25 4.99 -4.87 -3.05
N SER A 26 5.34 -6.15 -2.91
CA SER A 26 6.56 -6.60 -2.24
C SER A 26 7.81 -6.10 -2.97
N ILE A 27 7.88 -6.27 -4.30
CA ILE A 27 9.00 -5.79 -5.12
C ILE A 27 9.14 -4.27 -5.00
N TYR A 28 8.06 -3.51 -5.18
CA TYR A 28 8.11 -2.05 -5.04
C TYR A 28 8.55 -1.62 -3.63
N GLY A 29 8.04 -2.29 -2.60
CA GLY A 29 8.43 -2.07 -1.21
C GLY A 29 9.91 -2.34 -0.96
N THR A 30 10.47 -3.36 -1.61
CA THR A 30 11.90 -3.72 -1.53
C THR A 30 12.77 -2.72 -2.28
N VAL A 31 12.40 -2.33 -3.50
CA VAL A 31 13.08 -1.30 -4.29
C VAL A 31 13.25 0.00 -3.49
N TYR A 32 12.18 0.44 -2.82
CA TYR A 32 12.22 1.61 -1.94
C TYR A 32 13.06 1.40 -0.67
N ALA A 33 13.00 0.22 -0.05
CA ALA A 33 13.82 -0.10 1.13
C ALA A 33 15.32 -0.04 0.81
N GLN A 34 15.71 -0.59 -0.34
CA GLN A 34 17.08 -0.59 -0.83
C GLN A 34 17.59 0.83 -1.09
N LEU A 35 16.75 1.70 -1.66
CA LEU A 35 17.07 3.11 -1.82
C LEU A 35 17.29 3.80 -0.46
N MET A 36 16.41 3.55 0.51
CA MET A 36 16.54 4.13 1.85
C MET A 36 17.77 3.60 2.61
N ALA A 37 18.18 2.36 2.36
CA ALA A 37 19.38 1.77 2.94
C ALA A 37 20.68 2.47 2.49
N ILE A 38 20.66 3.18 1.35
CA ILE A 38 21.82 3.96 0.89
C ILE A 38 22.16 5.06 1.89
N PHE A 39 21.14 5.77 2.40
CA PHE A 39 21.31 6.97 3.22
C PHE A 39 21.39 6.70 4.74
N ARG A 40 21.19 5.46 5.19
CA ARG A 40 21.22 5.08 6.61
C ARG A 40 22.60 5.18 7.28
N PRO A 41 23.68 4.61 6.71
CA PRO A 41 25.00 4.71 7.32
C PRO A 41 25.60 6.09 7.08
N LYS A 42 25.53 6.98 8.09
CA LYS A 42 26.03 8.37 8.01
C LYS A 42 27.51 8.47 7.59
N TRP A 43 28.32 7.48 7.95
CA TRP A 43 29.75 7.42 7.64
C TRP A 43 30.08 6.95 6.21
N LEU A 44 29.11 6.38 5.48
CA LEU A 44 29.25 5.95 4.07
C LEU A 44 28.51 6.88 3.10
N VAL A 45 28.04 8.06 3.56
CA VAL A 45 27.26 8.98 2.73
C VAL A 45 28.06 9.49 1.52
N TRP A 46 29.38 9.61 1.63
CA TRP A 46 30.25 10.00 0.51
C TRP A 46 30.25 8.99 -0.66
N LEU A 47 29.94 7.71 -0.40
CA LEU A 47 29.75 6.67 -1.42
C LEU A 47 28.34 6.66 -2.03
N SER A 48 27.44 7.56 -1.60
CA SER A 48 26.06 7.60 -2.12
C SER A 48 25.98 7.68 -3.64
N PRO A 49 26.80 8.47 -4.37
CA PRO A 49 26.72 8.53 -5.83
C PRO A 49 26.91 7.16 -6.51
N VAL A 50 27.93 6.40 -6.09
CA VAL A 50 28.21 5.05 -6.61
C VAL A 50 27.09 4.08 -6.25
N ARG A 51 26.62 4.12 -5.00
CA ARG A 51 25.53 3.24 -4.53
C ARG A 51 24.20 3.55 -5.22
N ILE A 52 23.92 4.82 -5.53
CA ILE A 52 22.76 5.25 -6.32
C ILE A 52 22.90 4.74 -7.76
N ALA A 53 24.06 4.89 -8.39
CA ALA A 53 24.30 4.36 -9.74
C ALA A 53 24.06 2.84 -9.80
N LEU A 54 24.57 2.09 -8.82
CA LEU A 54 24.31 0.65 -8.71
C LEU A 54 22.81 0.34 -8.52
N TRP A 55 22.12 1.11 -7.69
CA TRP A 55 20.68 0.96 -7.49
C TRP A 55 19.88 1.25 -8.77
N CYS A 56 20.31 2.23 -9.58
CA CYS A 56 19.70 2.57 -10.86
C CYS A 56 19.84 1.46 -11.92
N VAL A 57 20.89 0.64 -11.87
CA VAL A 57 21.06 -0.48 -12.83
C VAL A 57 20.46 -1.80 -12.32
N THR A 58 20.23 -1.95 -11.00
CA THR A 58 19.72 -3.20 -10.40
C THR A 58 18.24 -3.12 -10.02
N TRP A 59 17.84 -2.13 -9.22
CA TRP A 59 16.52 -2.07 -8.60
C TRP A 59 15.54 -1.19 -9.38
N LEU A 60 16.01 -0.10 -9.97
CA LEU A 60 15.17 0.81 -10.74
C LEU A 60 14.50 0.13 -11.96
N PRO A 61 15.18 -0.68 -12.79
CA PRO A 61 14.55 -1.31 -13.95
C PRO A 61 13.44 -2.29 -13.52
N LEU A 62 13.69 -3.06 -12.47
CA LEU A 62 12.72 -3.98 -11.88
C LEU A 62 11.51 -3.24 -11.31
N GLY A 63 11.74 -2.15 -10.57
CA GLY A 63 10.69 -1.28 -10.03
C GLY A 63 9.85 -0.63 -11.14
N ALA A 64 10.50 -0.14 -12.19
CA ALA A 64 9.85 0.46 -13.35
C ALA A 64 8.98 -0.56 -14.11
N TRP A 65 9.51 -1.77 -14.36
CA TRP A 65 8.76 -2.84 -15.00
C TRP A 65 7.50 -3.21 -14.20
N CYS A 66 7.64 -3.39 -12.89
CA CYS A 66 6.49 -3.66 -12.00
C CYS A 66 5.46 -2.53 -12.06
N TYR A 67 5.91 -1.28 -12.00
CA TYR A 67 5.05 -0.10 -12.03
C TYR A 67 4.27 0.02 -13.36
N LEU A 68 4.91 -0.25 -14.50
CA LEU A 68 4.29 -0.16 -15.81
C LEU A 68 3.29 -1.29 -16.06
N ARG A 69 3.56 -2.50 -15.57
CA ARG A 69 2.72 -3.68 -15.81
C ARG A 69 1.54 -3.80 -14.83
N ALA A 70 1.66 -3.25 -13.63
CA ALA A 70 0.65 -3.43 -12.56
C ALA A 70 -0.77 -2.98 -12.98
N LEU A 71 -0.92 -1.81 -13.61
CA LEU A 71 -2.25 -1.31 -13.97
C LEU A 71 -2.90 -2.08 -15.12
N PRO A 72 -2.23 -2.32 -16.27
CA PRO A 72 -2.80 -3.13 -17.35
C PRO A 72 -3.24 -4.52 -16.87
N LEU A 73 -2.41 -5.19 -16.06
CA LEU A 73 -2.70 -6.51 -15.52
C LEU A 73 -3.87 -6.45 -14.52
N SER A 74 -3.89 -5.46 -13.62
CA SER A 74 -5.01 -5.26 -12.70
C SER A 74 -6.30 -4.94 -13.45
N ASN A 75 -6.27 -4.25 -14.59
CA ASN A 75 -7.49 -4.00 -15.38
C ASN A 75 -8.06 -5.28 -16.01
N LYS A 76 -7.21 -6.28 -16.33
CA LYS A 76 -7.69 -7.59 -16.79
C LYS A 76 -8.57 -8.25 -15.74
N ILE A 77 -8.24 -8.17 -14.45
CA ILE A 77 -9.06 -8.84 -13.42
C ILE A 77 -10.47 -8.24 -13.32
N VAL A 78 -10.62 -6.92 -13.43
CA VAL A 78 -11.94 -6.28 -13.41
C VAL A 78 -12.76 -6.70 -14.62
N ARG A 79 -12.12 -6.93 -15.78
CA ARG A 79 -12.80 -7.48 -16.95
C ARG A 79 -13.24 -8.93 -16.74
N LEU A 80 -12.46 -9.72 -16.00
CA LEU A 80 -12.71 -11.15 -15.78
C LEU A 80 -13.78 -11.43 -14.73
N ILE A 81 -13.72 -10.77 -13.58
CA ILE A 81 -14.59 -11.08 -12.42
C ILE A 81 -15.41 -9.89 -11.94
N GLY A 82 -15.21 -8.70 -12.51
CA GLY A 82 -15.85 -7.47 -12.04
C GLY A 82 -15.38 -7.05 -10.64
N TYR A 83 -15.86 -5.91 -10.15
CA TYR A 83 -15.60 -5.49 -8.78
C TYR A 83 -16.38 -6.34 -7.75
N ASP A 84 -17.54 -6.85 -8.14
CA ASP A 84 -18.37 -7.68 -7.26
C ASP A 84 -17.72 -9.03 -6.97
N GLY A 85 -17.03 -9.61 -7.96
CA GLY A 85 -16.26 -10.86 -7.79
C GLY A 85 -14.92 -10.68 -7.06
N MET A 86 -14.45 -9.45 -6.85
CA MET A 86 -13.20 -9.21 -6.10
C MET A 86 -13.39 -9.36 -4.59
N THR A 87 -12.41 -9.97 -3.92
CA THR A 87 -12.31 -9.98 -2.46
C THR A 87 -11.83 -8.63 -1.93
N ALA A 88 -11.98 -8.38 -0.63
CA ALA A 88 -11.46 -7.15 -0.02
C ALA A 88 -9.93 -7.01 -0.17
N ASP A 89 -9.20 -8.12 -0.08
CA ASP A 89 -7.74 -8.17 -0.28
C ASP A 89 -7.36 -7.77 -1.72
N PHE A 90 -8.15 -8.21 -2.71
CA PHE A 90 -7.99 -7.79 -4.10
C PHE A 90 -8.29 -6.29 -4.28
N CYS A 91 -9.31 -5.77 -3.60
CA CYS A 91 -9.61 -4.34 -3.60
C CYS A 91 -8.48 -3.51 -2.98
N ASP A 92 -7.86 -3.95 -1.88
CA ASP A 92 -6.69 -3.26 -1.29
C ASP A 92 -5.50 -3.17 -2.28
N ILE A 93 -5.21 -4.27 -2.96
CA ILE A 93 -4.12 -4.31 -3.94
C ILE A 93 -4.42 -3.37 -5.11
N ARG A 94 -5.65 -3.42 -5.64
CA ARG A 94 -6.07 -2.60 -6.78
C ARG A 94 -6.14 -1.11 -6.43
N GLN A 95 -6.74 -0.72 -5.32
CA GLN A 95 -6.80 0.70 -4.92
C GLN A 95 -5.41 1.31 -4.78
N SER A 96 -4.45 0.54 -4.25
CA SER A 96 -3.05 0.97 -4.17
C SER A 96 -2.43 1.21 -5.55
N ILE A 97 -2.74 0.37 -6.55
CA ILE A 97 -2.29 0.54 -7.93
C ILE A 97 -2.94 1.78 -8.56
N LEU A 98 -4.26 1.90 -8.47
CA LEU A 98 -5.03 3.01 -9.04
C LEU A 98 -4.57 4.37 -8.51
N ARG A 99 -4.39 4.51 -7.18
CA ARG A 99 -3.93 5.77 -6.57
C ARG A 99 -2.52 6.14 -7.00
N ARG A 100 -1.59 5.17 -7.12
CA ARG A 100 -0.24 5.43 -7.64
C ARG A 100 -0.24 5.90 -9.09
N ARG A 101 -1.26 5.51 -9.86
CA ARG A 101 -1.45 5.90 -11.27
C ARG A 101 -2.30 7.17 -11.44
N GLY A 102 -2.68 7.82 -10.34
CA GLY A 102 -3.52 9.03 -10.35
C GLY A 102 -5.00 8.77 -10.65
N GLN A 103 -5.44 7.50 -10.71
CA GLN A 103 -6.83 7.13 -10.98
C GLN A 103 -7.65 7.14 -9.67
N TYR A 104 -7.74 8.30 -9.03
CA TYR A 104 -8.33 8.45 -7.69
C TYR A 104 -9.84 8.17 -7.63
N MET A 105 -10.60 8.55 -8.67
CA MET A 105 -12.04 8.28 -8.72
C MET A 105 -12.35 6.77 -8.80
N GLU A 106 -11.60 6.05 -9.62
CA GLU A 106 -11.73 4.60 -9.70
C GLU A 106 -11.23 3.91 -8.42
N ALA A 107 -10.15 4.42 -7.83
CA ALA A 107 -9.68 3.94 -6.54
C ALA A 107 -10.74 4.12 -5.46
N PHE A 108 -11.42 5.26 -5.42
CA PHE A 108 -12.51 5.53 -4.49
C PHE A 108 -13.64 4.50 -4.62
N ALA A 109 -14.10 4.25 -5.86
CA ALA A 109 -15.12 3.23 -6.11
C ALA A 109 -14.66 1.84 -5.66
N CYS A 110 -13.43 1.44 -6.01
CA CYS A 110 -12.84 0.16 -5.61
C CYS A 110 -12.78 0.00 -4.09
N ILE A 111 -12.38 1.05 -3.37
CA ILE A 111 -12.31 1.02 -1.90
C ILE A 111 -13.71 0.87 -1.29
N ARG A 112 -14.69 1.65 -1.76
CA ARG A 112 -16.07 1.59 -1.26
C ARG A 112 -16.68 0.20 -1.45
N ILE A 113 -16.34 -0.48 -2.54
CA ILE A 113 -16.76 -1.87 -2.78
C ILE A 113 -16.03 -2.83 -1.84
N GLY A 114 -14.71 -2.65 -1.65
CA GLY A 114 -13.92 -3.45 -0.72
C GLY A 114 -14.44 -3.38 0.73
N LEU A 115 -14.80 -2.18 1.20
CA LEU A 115 -15.33 -1.94 2.55
C LEU A 115 -16.75 -2.50 2.79
N LYS A 116 -17.49 -2.83 1.72
CA LYS A 116 -18.84 -3.42 1.80
C LYS A 116 -18.84 -4.95 1.83
N LYS A 117 -17.67 -5.60 1.76
CA LYS A 117 -17.59 -7.07 1.78
C LYS A 117 -17.89 -7.59 3.20
N ASP A 118 -18.60 -8.71 3.30
CA ASP A 118 -19.10 -9.21 4.59
C ASP A 118 -17.99 -9.70 5.54
N SER A 119 -16.87 -10.17 4.98
CA SER A 119 -15.70 -10.62 5.75
C SER A 119 -14.46 -9.89 5.30
N ILE A 120 -13.98 -8.96 6.12
CA ILE A 120 -12.79 -8.17 5.87
C ILE A 120 -11.84 -8.33 7.06
N LYS A 121 -10.61 -8.77 6.79
CA LYS A 121 -9.55 -8.83 7.79
C LYS A 121 -9.24 -7.41 8.28
N ALA A 122 -8.98 -7.25 9.57
CA ALA A 122 -8.75 -5.94 10.19
C ALA A 122 -7.68 -5.12 9.44
N HIS A 123 -6.56 -5.75 9.07
CA HIS A 123 -5.51 -5.05 8.33
C HIS A 123 -5.92 -4.58 6.93
N THR A 124 -6.70 -5.38 6.20
CA THR A 124 -7.22 -5.02 4.87
C THR A 124 -8.17 -3.84 4.98
N ARG A 125 -9.07 -3.86 5.97
CA ARG A 125 -9.96 -2.74 6.28
C ARG A 125 -9.16 -1.46 6.58
N GLY A 126 -8.12 -1.55 7.42
CA GLY A 126 -7.27 -0.40 7.73
C GLY A 126 -6.52 0.17 6.51
N LEU A 127 -6.02 -0.68 5.61
CA LEU A 127 -5.36 -0.26 4.37
C LEU A 127 -6.33 0.39 3.37
N LEU A 128 -7.59 -0.07 3.33
CA LEU A 128 -8.65 0.57 2.55
C LEU A 128 -8.97 1.97 3.08
N HIS A 129 -9.10 2.15 4.40
CA HIS A 129 -9.30 3.46 5.03
C HIS A 129 -8.12 4.42 4.78
N ILE A 130 -6.87 3.93 4.83
CA ILE A 130 -5.71 4.73 4.37
C ILE A 130 -5.89 5.21 2.93
N GLY A 131 -6.39 4.34 2.05
CA GLY A 131 -6.69 4.70 0.67
C GLY A 131 -7.66 5.86 0.56
N LEU A 132 -8.74 5.86 1.35
CA LEU A 132 -9.70 6.98 1.41
C LEU A 132 -9.08 8.23 2.01
N ALA A 133 -8.30 8.12 3.09
CA ALA A 133 -7.60 9.24 3.70
C ALA A 133 -6.67 9.95 2.69
N GLU A 134 -5.91 9.18 1.89
CA GLU A 134 -5.05 9.74 0.85
C GLU A 134 -5.85 10.39 -0.30
N ILE A 135 -7.01 9.84 -0.66
CA ILE A 135 -7.92 10.45 -1.65
C ILE A 135 -8.49 11.77 -1.11
N TYR A 136 -9.01 11.79 0.12
CA TYR A 136 -9.55 13.00 0.72
C TYR A 136 -8.49 14.08 0.89
N LYS A 137 -7.28 13.70 1.32
CA LYS A 137 -6.11 14.59 1.31
C LYS A 137 -5.87 15.20 -0.07
N LYS A 138 -5.88 14.39 -1.14
CA LYS A 138 -5.64 14.85 -2.51
C LYS A 138 -6.66 15.89 -2.97
N TYR A 139 -7.92 15.77 -2.53
CA TYR A 139 -9.01 16.69 -2.86
C TYR A 139 -9.23 17.79 -1.82
N GLY A 140 -8.34 17.95 -0.84
CA GLY A 140 -8.43 18.99 0.18
C GLY A 140 -9.51 18.78 1.25
N ASN A 141 -10.14 17.60 1.30
CA ASN A 141 -11.12 17.26 2.34
C ASN A 141 -10.41 16.80 3.62
N LEU A 142 -9.93 17.76 4.41
CA LEU A 142 -9.21 17.48 5.66
C LEU A 142 -10.06 16.74 6.70
N PRO A 143 -11.32 17.15 6.97
CA PRO A 143 -12.16 16.43 7.93
C PRO A 143 -12.40 14.98 7.53
N GLY A 144 -12.68 14.73 6.24
CA GLY A 144 -12.82 13.39 5.71
C GLY A 144 -11.54 12.56 5.88
N ALA A 145 -10.38 13.13 5.58
CA ALA A 145 -9.11 12.45 5.78
C ALA A 145 -8.88 12.07 7.26
N GLY A 146 -9.26 12.95 8.19
CA GLY A 146 -9.17 12.69 9.64
C GLY A 146 -10.03 11.50 10.08
N ILE A 147 -11.29 11.44 9.65
CA ILE A 147 -12.22 10.34 9.97
C ILE A 147 -11.64 9.00 9.51
N GLU A 148 -11.13 8.95 8.27
CA GLU A 148 -10.56 7.73 7.70
C GLU A 148 -9.23 7.33 8.39
N ILE A 149 -8.44 8.28 8.87
CA ILE A 149 -7.24 8.00 9.67
C ILE A 149 -7.63 7.33 10.99
N CYS A 150 -8.64 7.84 11.69
CA CYS A 150 -9.12 7.22 12.93
C CYS A 150 -9.59 5.78 12.68
N ALA A 151 -10.43 5.56 11.66
CA ALA A 151 -10.88 4.22 11.28
C ALA A 151 -9.71 3.28 10.93
N ALA A 152 -8.66 3.79 10.28
CA ALA A 152 -7.46 3.01 10.00
C ALA A 152 -6.66 2.67 11.27
N ILE A 153 -6.58 3.57 12.25
CA ILE A 153 -5.92 3.34 13.54
C ILE A 153 -6.65 2.27 14.36
N ASP A 154 -7.98 2.32 14.40
CA ASP A 154 -8.80 1.32 15.11
C ASP A 154 -8.60 -0.07 14.50
N ALA A 155 -8.68 -0.15 13.17
CA ALA A 155 -8.44 -1.39 12.44
C ALA A 155 -6.99 -1.91 12.59
N ALA A 156 -6.01 -1.02 12.74
CA ALA A 156 -4.64 -1.42 13.04
C ALA A 156 -4.52 -2.02 14.44
N GLY A 157 -5.21 -1.46 15.44
CA GLY A 157 -5.26 -1.96 16.81
C GLY A 157 -5.79 -3.39 16.89
N GLU A 158 -6.86 -3.68 16.16
CA GLU A 158 -7.38 -5.05 16.00
C GLU A 158 -6.36 -5.98 15.32
N ALA A 159 -5.66 -5.47 14.29
CA ALA A 159 -4.71 -6.25 13.52
C ALA A 159 -3.37 -6.52 14.22
N GLU A 160 -3.06 -5.89 15.36
CA GLU A 160 -1.76 -6.04 16.03
C GLU A 160 -1.48 -7.48 16.45
N LYS A 161 -2.50 -8.19 16.96
CA LYS A 161 -2.36 -9.56 17.45
C LYS A 161 -2.25 -10.58 16.32
N GLU A 162 -2.98 -10.36 15.23
CA GLU A 162 -3.05 -11.29 14.10
C GLU A 162 -1.94 -11.07 13.07
N ASN A 163 -1.61 -9.80 12.81
CA ASN A 163 -0.66 -9.40 11.78
C ASN A 163 0.06 -8.09 12.16
N PRO A 164 0.97 -8.14 13.14
CA PRO A 164 1.70 -6.96 13.65
C PRO A 164 2.48 -6.22 12.55
N ARG A 165 2.95 -6.93 11.51
CA ARG A 165 3.64 -6.32 10.37
C ARG A 165 2.71 -5.41 9.55
N GLN A 166 1.46 -5.83 9.33
CA GLN A 166 0.49 -5.00 8.62
C GLN A 166 -0.06 -3.88 9.51
N ALA A 167 -0.28 -4.13 10.81
CA ALA A 167 -0.65 -3.08 11.75
C ALA A 167 0.41 -1.95 11.78
N ALA A 168 1.69 -2.30 11.89
CA ALA A 168 2.77 -1.32 11.81
C ALA A 168 2.83 -0.57 10.47
N ARG A 169 2.52 -1.26 9.36
CA ARG A 169 2.40 -0.61 8.05
C ARG A 169 1.28 0.44 8.07
N ILE A 170 0.12 0.12 8.65
CA ILE A 170 -1.03 1.04 8.73
C ILE A 170 -0.66 2.27 9.53
N TYR A 171 -0.12 2.10 10.75
CA TYR A 171 0.33 3.22 11.58
C TYR A 171 1.33 4.13 10.86
N ARG A 172 2.30 3.55 10.15
CA ARG A 172 3.26 4.34 9.36
C ARG A 172 2.58 5.17 8.26
N HIS A 173 1.55 4.63 7.62
CA HIS A 173 0.80 5.40 6.60
C HIS A 173 -0.03 6.51 7.25
N CYS A 174 -0.69 6.25 8.37
CA CYS A 174 -1.42 7.28 9.13
C CYS A 174 -0.50 8.44 9.53
N VAL A 175 0.69 8.14 10.07
CA VAL A 175 1.72 9.15 10.40
C VAL A 175 2.06 10.02 9.21
N LYS A 176 2.31 9.45 8.03
CA LYS A 176 2.66 10.23 6.82
C LYS A 176 1.56 11.21 6.41
N ILE A 177 0.30 10.86 6.65
CA ILE A 177 -0.83 11.71 6.32
C ILE A 177 -0.99 12.79 7.40
N LEU A 178 -0.88 12.42 8.68
CA LEU A 178 -0.93 13.36 9.81
C LEU A 178 0.19 14.39 9.76
N ASP A 179 1.43 13.96 9.51
CA ASP A 179 2.60 14.85 9.43
C ASP A 179 2.46 15.88 8.30
N PHE A 180 1.74 15.53 7.23
CA PHE A 180 1.45 16.48 6.16
C PHE A 180 0.48 17.59 6.60
N PHE A 181 -0.45 17.31 7.52
CA PHE A 181 -1.45 18.28 7.97
C PHE A 181 -1.00 19.07 9.20
N LEU A 182 -0.31 18.41 10.13
CA LEU A 182 -0.03 18.92 11.48
C LEU A 182 1.46 19.14 11.73
N GLY A 183 2.34 18.80 10.78
CA GLY A 183 3.76 18.66 11.03
C GLY A 183 4.05 17.51 12.00
N GLU A 184 5.27 17.44 12.52
CA GLU A 184 5.61 16.46 13.55
C GLU A 184 4.78 16.71 14.81
N SER A 185 3.80 15.83 15.04
CA SER A 185 2.82 15.98 16.11
C SER A 185 2.95 14.89 17.17
N PHE A 186 2.46 15.17 18.37
CA PHE A 186 2.43 14.17 19.45
C PHE A 186 1.68 12.89 19.07
N PRO A 187 0.49 12.93 18.44
CA PRO A 187 -0.17 11.73 17.91
C PRO A 187 0.69 10.98 16.89
N GLY A 188 1.34 11.69 15.96
CA GLY A 188 2.25 11.09 14.98
C GLY A 188 3.42 10.36 15.65
N ASN A 189 4.02 10.97 16.68
CA ASN A 189 5.12 10.38 17.45
C ASN A 189 4.71 9.09 18.18
N GLN A 190 3.52 9.03 18.76
CA GLN A 190 3.01 7.81 19.40
C GLN A 190 2.86 6.67 18.38
N LEU A 191 2.24 6.95 17.23
CA LEU A 191 2.06 5.96 16.17
C LEU A 191 3.40 5.47 15.59
N ARG A 192 4.40 6.35 15.44
CA ARG A 192 5.76 5.94 15.02
C ARG A 192 6.41 5.01 16.03
N ARG A 193 6.29 5.32 17.34
CA ARG A 193 6.82 4.45 18.41
C ARG A 193 6.15 3.08 18.39
N ARG A 194 4.82 3.04 18.26
CA ARG A 194 4.06 1.78 18.19
C ARG A 194 4.44 0.96 16.95
N ALA A 195 4.49 1.59 15.78
CA ALA A 195 4.92 0.93 14.55
C ALA A 195 6.35 0.37 14.66
N ARG A 196 7.27 1.12 15.29
CA ARG A 196 8.65 0.65 15.49
C ARG A 196 8.71 -0.55 16.43
N ALA A 197 7.98 -0.52 17.55
CA ALA A 197 7.93 -1.62 18.51
C ALA A 197 7.43 -2.91 17.86
N LEU A 198 6.30 -2.85 17.14
CA LEU A 198 5.73 -4.01 16.44
C LEU A 198 6.72 -4.60 15.41
N LEU A 199 7.42 -3.75 14.65
CA LEU A 199 8.39 -4.23 13.65
C LEU A 199 9.66 -4.80 14.27
N GLN A 200 10.07 -4.32 15.45
CA GLN A 200 11.18 -4.90 16.21
C GLN A 200 10.81 -6.28 16.72
N GLU A 201 9.61 -6.44 17.28
CA GLU A 201 9.08 -7.71 17.80
C GLU A 201 9.09 -8.81 16.73
N VAL A 202 8.64 -8.51 15.51
CA VAL A 202 8.62 -9.50 14.41
C VAL A 202 9.88 -9.53 13.54
N GLY A 203 10.94 -8.83 13.92
CA GLY A 203 12.20 -8.84 13.17
C GLY A 203 12.13 -8.28 11.74
N ALA A 204 11.15 -7.43 11.43
CA ALA A 204 10.91 -6.89 10.08
C ALA A 204 11.86 -5.74 9.73
N LYS A 205 13.16 -6.05 9.58
CA LYS A 205 14.24 -5.08 9.34
C LYS A 205 14.00 -4.19 8.12
N ASP A 206 13.45 -4.73 7.03
CA ASP A 206 13.15 -3.98 5.80
C ASP A 206 12.12 -2.86 6.04
N GLN A 207 11.17 -3.08 6.95
CA GLN A 207 10.14 -2.10 7.29
C GLN A 207 10.64 -1.04 8.27
N LEU A 208 11.58 -1.40 9.16
CA LEU A 208 12.23 -0.44 10.07
C LEU A 208 12.99 0.65 9.30
N LEU A 209 13.55 0.33 8.13
CA LEU A 209 14.22 1.29 7.25
C LEU A 209 13.28 2.37 6.70
N LYS A 210 11.97 2.11 6.70
CA LYS A 210 10.94 2.97 6.09
C LYS A 210 10.26 3.89 7.11
N ILE A 211 10.53 3.71 8.41
CA ILE A 211 10.07 4.62 9.47
C ILE A 211 11.09 5.77 9.55
N ARG A 212 10.61 6.99 9.31
CA ARG A 212 11.29 8.24 9.64
C ARG A 212 10.64 8.77 10.90
#